data_AF-A0A2U2C0A6-F1
#
_entry.id   AF-A0A2U2C0A6-F1
#
_cell.length_a   1.000
_cell.length_b   1.000
_cell.length_c   1.000
_cell.angle_alpha   90.00
_cell.angle_beta   90.00
_cell.angle_gamma   90.00
#
_symmetry.space_group_name_H-M   'P 1'
#
loop_
_entity.id
_entity.type
_entity.pdbx_description
1 polymer ?
#
loop_
_entity_poly.entity_id
_entity_poly.type
_entity_poly.pdbx_seq_one_letter_code
_entity_poly.pdbx_strand_id
1 'polypeptide(L)'
;MRFLFLILLSLTQLLSSYLELDGVVESQNEKIISSRVMGNITKVYVNEGDIVKKAQLLYEIDSTDIKYNEQIVKNQVKNLELNLKRYKELLDQDLISKFDYEQLELNLITAKAKLDELNANYNYLKIRALNDSLVIKKSIKEGEMAIPGMPHMVLTDLNSLIIKTNISESNLKNISLNQKLDIEIPSQNFFSQGEVIAIFPNYQSNSHSFVVKIAFDKKDYNIYPAMYAKVKIYLDNQNE
;
A
#
# COMPACT_ATOMS: atom_id res chain seq x y z
N MET A 1 71.12 19.57 -32.83
CA MET A 1 70.77 18.20 -32.38
C MET A 1 70.22 18.32 -30.96
N ARG A 2 68.90 18.22 -30.74
CA ARG A 2 68.17 16.97 -30.40
C ARG A 2 68.77 16.39 -29.09
N PHE A 3 68.11 16.41 -27.93
CA PHE A 3 66.83 15.76 -27.67
C PHE A 3 66.11 16.34 -26.44
N LEU A 4 64.80 16.45 -26.65
CA LEU A 4 63.71 16.72 -25.71
C LEU A 4 63.39 15.41 -24.96
N PHE A 5 63.30 15.42 -23.64
CA PHE A 5 62.68 14.33 -22.86
C PHE A 5 61.51 14.91 -22.08
N LEU A 6 60.34 14.91 -22.74
CA LEU A 6 59.06 15.23 -22.13
C LEU A 6 58.51 13.93 -21.54
N ILE A 7 58.43 13.86 -20.21
CA ILE A 7 57.74 12.80 -19.48
C ILE A 7 56.24 13.01 -19.72
N LEU A 8 55.68 12.19 -20.61
CA LEU A 8 54.25 12.09 -20.85
C LEU A 8 53.67 11.17 -19.76
N LEU A 9 53.18 11.77 -18.67
CA LEU A 9 52.40 11.05 -17.66
C LEU A 9 51.04 10.70 -18.29
N SER A 10 50.93 9.53 -18.92
CA SER A 10 49.68 9.03 -19.46
C SER A 10 48.73 8.71 -18.30
N LEU A 11 47.79 9.60 -18.04
CA LEU A 11 46.63 9.34 -17.19
C LEU A 11 45.74 8.32 -17.93
N THR A 12 45.96 7.04 -17.71
CA THR A 12 45.09 5.98 -18.24
C THR A 12 43.73 6.12 -17.57
N GLN A 13 42.78 6.75 -18.26
CA GLN A 13 41.37 6.62 -17.93
C GLN A 13 40.99 5.16 -18.21
N LEU A 14 40.80 4.38 -17.14
CA LEU A 14 40.09 3.11 -17.23
C LEU A 14 38.66 3.44 -17.71
N LEU A 15 38.38 3.21 -19.00
CA LEU A 15 37.00 3.13 -19.46
C LEU A 15 36.44 1.83 -18.87
N SER A 16 35.70 1.96 -17.77
CA SER A 16 34.83 0.87 -17.33
C SER A 16 33.73 0.75 -18.37
N SER A 17 33.67 -0.39 -19.05
CA SER A 17 32.52 -0.69 -19.91
C SER A 17 31.31 -0.92 -19.01
N TYR A 18 30.16 -0.37 -19.38
CA TYR A 18 28.92 -0.54 -18.64
C TYR A 18 27.76 -0.79 -19.58
N LEU A 19 26.82 -1.62 -19.12
CA LEU A 19 25.53 -1.83 -19.73
C LEU A 19 24.52 -0.85 -19.10
N GLU A 20 23.91 -0.01 -19.93
CA GLU A 20 22.81 0.86 -19.50
C GLU A 20 21.47 0.15 -19.77
N LEU A 21 20.61 0.09 -18.76
CA LEU A 21 19.26 -0.45 -18.87
C LEU A 21 18.23 0.64 -18.56
N ASP A 22 17.16 0.62 -19.33
CA ASP A 22 15.97 1.43 -19.08
C ASP A 22 15.13 0.81 -17.96
N GLY A 23 14.74 1.64 -17.00
CA GLY A 23 13.91 1.25 -15.88
C GLY A 23 12.78 2.23 -15.63
N VAL A 24 11.86 1.81 -14.76
CA VAL A 24 10.73 2.62 -14.31
C VAL A 24 10.66 2.54 -12.79
N VAL A 25 10.43 3.67 -12.15
CA VAL A 25 10.16 3.72 -10.71
C VAL A 25 8.77 3.11 -10.46
N GLU A 26 8.71 2.09 -9.61
CA GLU A 26 7.46 1.50 -9.13
C GLU A 26 7.37 1.65 -7.61
N SER A 27 6.16 1.82 -7.09
CA SER A 27 5.93 1.62 -5.66
C SER A 27 5.77 0.14 -5.37
N GLN A 28 6.39 -0.34 -4.30
CA GLN A 28 6.19 -1.71 -3.83
C GLN A 28 4.79 -1.92 -3.24
N ASN A 29 4.12 -0.84 -2.83
CA ASN A 29 2.88 -0.88 -2.08
C ASN A 29 1.81 -0.02 -2.76
N GLU A 30 1.20 -0.56 -3.80
CA GLU A 30 -0.05 -0.04 -4.33
C GLU A 30 -1.24 -0.62 -3.55
N LYS A 31 -2.19 0.23 -3.18
CA LYS A 31 -3.36 -0.14 -2.41
C LYS A 31 -4.62 0.28 -3.13
N ILE A 32 -5.42 -0.71 -3.48
CA ILE A 32 -6.77 -0.49 -3.99
C ILE A 32 -7.69 -0.28 -2.79
N ILE A 33 -8.31 0.89 -2.73
CA ILE A 33 -9.29 1.25 -1.72
C ILE A 33 -10.68 0.99 -2.28
N SER A 34 -11.44 0.17 -1.57
CA SER A 34 -12.82 -0.17 -1.86
C SER A 34 -13.67 -0.05 -0.60
N SER A 35 -14.99 0.00 -0.78
CA SER A 35 -15.90 -0.10 0.36
C SER A 35 -16.06 -1.55 0.81
N ARG A 36 -16.37 -1.74 2.10
CA ARG A 36 -16.87 -3.02 2.64
C ARG A 36 -18.39 -3.06 2.75
N VAL A 37 -19.03 -1.90 2.63
CA VAL A 37 -20.47 -1.70 2.80
C VAL A 37 -21.06 -1.02 1.57
N MET A 38 -22.27 -1.39 1.19
CA MET A 38 -22.99 -0.73 0.12
C MET A 38 -23.66 0.54 0.66
N GLY A 39 -23.63 1.63 -0.10
CA GLY A 39 -24.33 2.87 0.25
C GLY A 39 -23.95 4.04 -0.62
N ASN A 40 -24.67 5.16 -0.50
CA ASN A 40 -24.39 6.35 -1.29
C ASN A 40 -23.20 7.11 -0.72
N ILE A 41 -22.31 7.60 -1.59
CA ILE A 41 -21.17 8.41 -1.20
C ILE A 41 -21.67 9.82 -0.89
N THR A 42 -21.51 10.26 0.35
CA THR A 42 -21.96 11.58 0.78
C THR A 42 -20.94 12.66 0.49
N LYS A 43 -19.65 12.33 0.62
CA LYS A 43 -18.56 13.27 0.43
C LYS A 43 -17.27 12.59 0.03
N VAL A 44 -16.49 13.23 -0.85
CA VAL A 44 -15.13 12.82 -1.21
C VAL A 44 -14.16 13.95 -0.88
N TYR A 45 -13.17 13.67 -0.05
CA TYR A 45 -12.28 14.68 0.54
C TYR A 45 -10.95 14.85 -0.19
N VAL A 46 -10.70 14.03 -1.21
CA VAL A 46 -9.41 13.95 -1.90
C VAL A 46 -9.59 13.91 -3.42
N ASN A 47 -8.56 14.34 -4.11
CA ASN A 47 -8.44 14.32 -5.57
C ASN A 47 -7.20 13.53 -5.99
N GLU A 48 -7.16 13.18 -7.27
CA GLU A 48 -5.95 12.61 -7.88
C GLU A 48 -4.81 13.63 -7.76
N GLY A 49 -3.63 13.16 -7.35
CA GLY A 49 -2.48 14.01 -7.06
C GLY A 49 -2.33 14.42 -5.59
N ASP A 50 -3.35 14.23 -4.75
CA ASP A 50 -3.25 14.58 -3.33
C ASP A 50 -2.37 13.60 -2.56
N ILE A 51 -1.49 14.14 -1.71
CA ILE A 51 -0.77 13.36 -0.69
C ILE A 51 -1.65 13.28 0.56
N VAL A 52 -1.97 12.06 0.97
CA VAL A 52 -2.79 11.77 2.15
C VAL A 52 -1.94 11.14 3.24
N LYS A 53 -2.24 11.48 4.50
CA LYS A 53 -1.58 10.88 5.66
C LYS A 53 -2.31 9.64 6.15
N LYS A 54 -1.62 8.79 6.91
CA LYS A 54 -2.23 7.68 7.64
C LYS A 54 -3.45 8.16 8.42
N ALA A 55 -4.54 7.38 8.34
CA ALA A 55 -5.85 7.65 8.94
C ALA A 55 -6.59 8.90 8.42
N GLN A 56 -6.07 9.62 7.42
CA GLN A 56 -6.79 10.70 6.78
C GLN A 56 -8.06 10.17 6.10
N LEU A 57 -9.17 10.89 6.27
CA LEU A 57 -10.45 10.55 5.67
C LEU A 57 -10.41 10.81 4.16
N LEU A 58 -10.81 9.81 3.38
CA LEU A 58 -10.80 9.85 1.92
C LEU A 58 -12.21 10.13 1.38
N TYR A 59 -13.19 9.37 1.86
CA TYR A 59 -14.59 9.56 1.52
C TYR A 59 -15.49 8.96 2.60
N GLU A 60 -16.76 9.39 2.58
CA GLU A 60 -17.80 8.94 3.49
C GLU A 60 -18.97 8.33 2.73
N ILE A 61 -19.56 7.31 3.33
CA ILE A 61 -20.78 6.65 2.86
C ILE A 61 -21.91 7.02 3.83
N ASP A 62 -23.12 7.17 3.29
CA ASP A 62 -24.31 7.45 4.07
C ASP A 62 -24.49 6.40 5.17
N SER A 63 -24.77 6.89 6.37
CA SER A 63 -24.84 6.13 7.60
C SER A 63 -26.24 6.04 8.20
N THR A 64 -27.23 6.61 7.53
CA THR A 64 -28.56 6.84 8.11
C THR A 64 -29.20 5.54 8.59
N ASP A 65 -29.27 4.51 7.74
CA ASP A 65 -29.86 3.23 8.10
C ASP A 65 -29.08 2.49 9.19
N ILE A 66 -27.75 2.56 9.15
CA ILE A 66 -26.88 1.91 10.14
C ILE A 66 -27.05 2.56 11.51
N LYS A 67 -27.14 3.90 11.58
CA LYS A 67 -27.38 4.64 12.82
C LYS A 67 -28.74 4.31 13.44
N TYR A 68 -29.79 4.21 12.63
CA TYR A 68 -31.11 3.83 13.14
C TYR A 68 -31.10 2.40 13.70
N ASN A 69 -30.50 1.45 12.97
CA ASN A 69 -30.37 0.07 13.43
C ASN A 69 -29.52 -0.05 14.70
N GLU A 70 -28.42 0.70 14.79
CA GLU A 70 -27.58 0.76 15.99
C GLU A 70 -28.39 1.20 17.22
N GLN A 71 -29.22 2.25 17.09
CA GLN A 71 -30.06 2.72 18.19
C GLN A 71 -31.08 1.67 18.65
N ILE A 72 -31.71 0.96 17.71
CA ILE A 72 -32.68 -0.10 18.02
C ILE A 72 -31.98 -1.21 18.83
N VAL A 73 -30.85 -1.72 18.35
CA VAL A 73 -30.11 -2.80 19.03
C VAL A 73 -29.55 -2.33 20.37
N LYS A 74 -29.07 -1.08 20.47
CA LYS A 74 -28.60 -0.50 21.73
C LYS A 74 -29.70 -0.44 22.79
N ASN A 75 -30.92 -0.07 22.40
CA ASN A 75 -32.08 -0.08 23.30
C ASN A 75 -32.45 -1.51 23.73
N GLN A 76 -32.35 -2.48 22.82
CA GLN A 76 -32.57 -3.89 23.13
C GLN A 76 -31.53 -4.43 24.12
N VAL A 77 -30.25 -4.14 23.92
CA VAL A 77 -29.17 -4.50 24.86
C VAL A 77 -29.47 -3.91 26.24
N LYS A 78 -29.78 -2.61 26.31
CA LYS A 78 -30.12 -1.94 27.58
C LYS A 78 -31.31 -2.59 28.28
N ASN A 79 -32.35 -2.99 27.54
CA ASN A 79 -33.51 -3.68 28.11
C ASN A 79 -33.11 -5.05 28.70
N LEU A 80 -32.33 -5.83 27.95
CA LEU A 80 -31.84 -7.14 28.38
C LEU A 80 -30.92 -7.04 29.60
N GLU A 81 -30.05 -6.03 29.68
CA GLU A 81 -29.21 -5.79 30.86
C GLU A 81 -30.03 -5.51 32.12
N LEU A 82 -31.07 -4.67 32.00
CA LEU A 82 -31.97 -4.37 33.11
C LEU A 82 -32.76 -5.61 33.55
N ASN A 83 -33.23 -6.42 32.60
CA ASN A 83 -33.97 -7.64 32.92
C ASN A 83 -33.06 -8.71 33.54
N LEU A 84 -31.84 -8.89 33.01
CA LEU A 84 -30.88 -9.86 33.54
C LEU A 84 -30.52 -9.54 34.98
N LYS A 85 -30.36 -8.25 35.32
CA LYS A 85 -30.17 -7.80 36.70
C LYS A 85 -31.33 -8.20 37.60
N ARG A 86 -32.58 -7.97 37.17
CA ARG A 86 -33.77 -8.37 37.95
C ARG A 86 -33.87 -9.89 38.10
N TYR A 87 -33.60 -10.63 37.03
CA TYR A 87 -33.65 -12.10 37.04
C TYR A 87 -32.57 -12.68 37.95
N LYS A 88 -31.39 -12.05 38.02
CA LYS A 88 -30.36 -12.41 38.99
C LYS A 88 -30.89 -12.28 40.43
N GLU A 89 -31.50 -11.14 40.76
CA GLU A 89 -32.08 -10.90 42.08
C GLU A 89 -33.21 -11.89 42.43
N LEU A 90 -33.99 -12.35 41.44
CA LEU A 90 -35.02 -13.37 41.62
C LEU A 90 -34.44 -14.78 41.75
N LEU A 91 -33.37 -15.10 41.01
CA LEU A 91 -32.67 -16.38 41.10
C LEU A 91 -32.00 -16.54 42.46
N ASP A 92 -31.37 -15.47 42.98
CA ASP A 92 -30.77 -15.44 44.32
C ASP A 92 -31.80 -15.63 45.45
N GLN A 93 -33.10 -15.45 45.14
CA GLN A 93 -34.24 -15.70 46.02
C GLN A 93 -34.96 -17.03 45.72
N ASP A 94 -34.41 -17.88 44.84
CA ASP A 94 -35.02 -19.14 44.37
C ASP A 94 -36.42 -18.97 43.73
N LEU A 95 -36.74 -17.79 43.19
CA LEU A 95 -38.05 -17.47 42.61
C LEU A 95 -38.16 -17.79 41.11
N ILE A 96 -37.06 -18.09 40.43
CA ILE A 96 -37.00 -18.47 39.01
C ILE A 96 -36.05 -19.64 38.80
N SER A 97 -36.14 -20.29 37.63
CA SER A 97 -35.19 -21.35 37.30
C SER A 97 -33.84 -20.77 36.83
N LYS A 98 -32.77 -21.51 37.09
CA LYS A 98 -31.44 -21.21 36.54
C LYS A 98 -31.44 -21.18 35.01
N PHE A 99 -32.23 -22.05 34.38
CA PHE A 99 -32.41 -22.10 32.93
C PHE A 99 -32.96 -20.77 32.37
N ASP A 100 -33.97 -20.18 33.01
CA ASP A 100 -34.54 -18.90 32.57
C ASP A 100 -33.52 -17.75 32.65
N TYR A 101 -32.70 -17.73 33.71
CA TYR A 101 -31.60 -16.77 33.84
C TYR A 101 -30.54 -16.96 32.75
N GLU A 102 -30.07 -18.19 32.53
CA GLU A 102 -29.07 -18.51 31.50
C GLU A 102 -29.57 -18.18 30.08
N GLN A 103 -30.84 -18.44 29.78
CA GLN A 103 -31.44 -18.09 28.50
C GLN A 103 -31.44 -16.58 28.25
N LEU A 104 -31.74 -15.79 29.30
CA LEU A 104 -31.70 -14.33 29.23
C LEU A 104 -30.26 -13.81 29.07
N GLU A 105 -29.29 -14.47 29.71
CA GLU A 105 -27.87 -14.17 29.57
C GLU A 105 -27.37 -14.41 28.15
N LEU A 106 -27.74 -15.55 27.55
CA LEU A 106 -27.43 -15.87 26.14
C LEU A 106 -28.03 -14.86 25.16
N ASN A 107 -29.28 -14.42 25.41
CA ASN A 107 -29.91 -13.38 24.61
C ASN A 107 -29.15 -12.05 24.71
N LEU A 108 -28.67 -11.69 25.90
CA LEU A 108 -27.85 -10.49 26.10
C LEU A 108 -26.53 -10.58 25.35
N ILE A 109 -25.82 -11.72 25.43
CA ILE A 109 -24.56 -11.95 24.70
C ILE A 109 -24.79 -11.78 23.20
N THR A 110 -25.86 -12.36 22.66
CA THR A 110 -26.19 -12.28 21.24
C THR A 110 -26.50 -10.85 20.81
N ALA A 111 -27.28 -10.10 21.60
CA ALA A 111 -27.60 -8.71 21.31
C ALA A 111 -26.34 -7.81 21.37
N LYS A 112 -25.41 -8.06 22.30
CA LYS A 112 -24.13 -7.36 22.37
C LYS A 112 -23.26 -7.64 21.14
N ALA A 113 -23.13 -8.90 20.74
CA ALA A 113 -22.42 -9.28 19.52
C ALA A 113 -23.00 -8.58 18.28
N LYS A 114 -24.33 -8.45 18.20
CA LYS A 114 -24.98 -7.71 17.11
C LYS A 114 -24.69 -6.21 17.13
N LEU A 115 -24.63 -5.61 18.31
CA LEU A 115 -24.25 -4.20 18.46
C LEU A 115 -22.78 -3.98 18.02
N ASP A 116 -21.88 -4.87 18.39
CA ASP A 116 -20.47 -4.81 17.99
C ASP A 116 -20.30 -4.93 16.47
N GLU A 117 -21.06 -5.81 15.82
CA GLU A 117 -21.11 -5.91 14.36
C GLU A 117 -21.56 -4.60 13.69
N LEU A 118 -22.62 -3.96 14.22
CA LEU A 118 -23.11 -2.68 13.69
C LEU A 118 -22.08 -1.55 13.88
N ASN A 119 -21.39 -1.52 15.02
CA ASN A 119 -20.32 -0.56 15.28
C ASN A 119 -19.14 -0.75 14.32
N ALA A 120 -18.77 -2.00 14.03
CA ALA A 120 -17.74 -2.30 13.04
C ALA A 120 -18.16 -1.82 11.64
N ASN A 121 -19.42 -2.07 11.25
CA ASN A 121 -19.97 -1.58 9.99
C ASN A 121 -19.98 -0.06 9.91
N TYR A 122 -20.29 0.63 11.01
CA TYR A 122 -20.22 2.10 11.09
C TYR A 122 -18.80 2.62 10.81
N ASN A 123 -17.78 1.96 11.36
CA ASN A 123 -16.39 2.33 11.10
C ASN A 123 -15.99 2.14 9.64
N TYR A 124 -16.60 1.19 8.92
CA TYR A 124 -16.37 0.98 7.49
C TYR A 124 -17.04 2.01 6.59
N LEU A 125 -17.93 2.87 7.12
CA LEU A 125 -18.54 3.97 6.36
C LEU A 125 -17.60 5.16 6.18
N LYS A 126 -16.55 5.25 7.01
CA LYS A 126 -15.52 6.29 6.94
C LYS A 126 -14.24 5.70 6.40
N ILE A 127 -14.02 5.84 5.11
CA ILE A 127 -12.88 5.21 4.45
C ILE A 127 -11.66 6.10 4.61
N ARG A 128 -10.59 5.53 5.17
CA ARG A 128 -9.36 6.24 5.55
C ARG A 128 -8.13 5.60 4.91
N ALA A 129 -7.11 6.42 4.69
CA ALA A 129 -5.81 5.93 4.22
C ALA A 129 -5.13 5.06 5.30
N LEU A 130 -4.50 3.96 4.89
CA LEU A 130 -3.81 3.02 5.80
C LEU A 130 -2.38 3.46 6.16
N ASN A 131 -1.77 4.29 5.32
CA ASN A 131 -0.42 4.84 5.44
C ASN A 131 -0.36 6.16 4.66
N ASP A 132 0.74 6.88 4.81
CA ASP A 132 1.02 8.05 3.98
C ASP A 132 1.15 7.59 2.53
N SER A 133 0.43 8.22 1.61
CA SER A 133 0.31 7.77 0.23
C SER A 133 -0.11 8.90 -0.71
N LEU A 134 0.13 8.72 -2.00
CA LEU A 134 -0.38 9.57 -3.08
C LEU A 134 -1.63 8.94 -3.70
N VAL A 135 -2.66 9.74 -3.93
CA VAL A 135 -3.85 9.32 -4.68
C VAL A 135 -3.53 9.30 -6.17
N ILE A 136 -3.40 8.12 -6.76
CA ILE A 136 -3.07 7.98 -8.20
C ILE A 136 -4.31 7.87 -9.08
N LYS A 137 -5.43 7.42 -8.51
CA LYS A 137 -6.69 7.28 -9.23
C LYS A 137 -7.88 7.44 -8.31
N LYS A 138 -8.90 8.16 -8.77
CA LYS A 138 -10.20 8.31 -8.12
C LYS A 138 -11.31 7.89 -9.08
N SER A 139 -11.95 6.76 -8.78
CA SER A 139 -13.00 6.16 -9.60
C SER A 139 -14.41 6.41 -9.05
N ILE A 140 -14.58 7.34 -8.11
CA ILE A 140 -15.86 7.63 -7.45
C ILE A 140 -16.14 9.12 -7.35
N LYS A 141 -17.42 9.47 -7.27
CA LYS A 141 -17.92 10.83 -7.05
C LYS A 141 -18.99 10.87 -5.95
N GLU A 142 -19.20 12.07 -5.43
CA GLU A 142 -20.30 12.33 -4.50
C GLU A 142 -21.65 12.04 -5.17
N GLY A 143 -22.56 11.41 -4.44
CA GLY A 143 -23.86 10.96 -4.92
C GLY A 143 -23.86 9.60 -5.61
N GLU A 144 -22.69 9.03 -5.95
CA GLU A 144 -22.61 7.68 -6.53
C GLU A 144 -22.80 6.59 -5.46
N MET A 145 -23.20 5.41 -5.90
CA MET A 145 -23.34 4.24 -5.05
C MET A 145 -22.00 3.52 -4.90
N ALA A 146 -21.51 3.42 -3.66
CA ALA A 146 -20.37 2.60 -3.30
C ALA A 146 -20.76 1.12 -3.32
N ILE A 147 -20.00 0.30 -4.05
CA ILE A 147 -20.25 -1.14 -4.19
C ILE A 147 -19.04 -1.90 -3.61
N PRO A 148 -19.26 -2.83 -2.66
CA PRO A 148 -18.17 -3.63 -2.12
C PRO A 148 -17.39 -4.40 -3.17
N GLY A 149 -16.07 -4.43 -3.04
CA GLY A 149 -15.17 -5.13 -3.97
C GLY A 149 -14.83 -4.34 -5.24
N MET A 150 -15.53 -3.23 -5.56
CA MET A 150 -15.15 -2.36 -6.67
C MET A 150 -14.02 -1.39 -6.27
N PRO A 151 -13.00 -1.18 -7.13
CA PRO A 151 -11.96 -0.19 -6.90
C PRO A 151 -12.52 1.24 -6.90
N HIS A 152 -12.49 1.91 -5.75
CA HIS A 152 -12.96 3.30 -5.64
C HIS A 152 -11.82 4.31 -5.73
N MET A 153 -10.67 3.99 -5.13
CA MET A 153 -9.45 4.77 -5.28
C MET A 153 -8.25 3.84 -5.35
N VAL A 154 -7.17 4.34 -5.93
CA VAL A 154 -5.87 3.68 -5.87
C VAL A 154 -4.88 4.64 -5.21
N LEU A 155 -4.22 4.14 -4.18
CA LEU A 155 -3.19 4.85 -3.42
C LEU A 155 -1.85 4.18 -3.63
N THR A 156 -0.79 4.97 -3.71
CA THR A 156 0.57 4.47 -3.84
C THR A 156 1.46 5.02 -2.73
N ASP A 157 2.28 4.15 -2.12
CA ASP A 157 3.27 4.57 -1.14
C ASP A 157 4.45 5.26 -1.82
N LEU A 158 4.83 6.45 -1.34
CA LEU A 158 5.97 7.22 -1.84
C LEU A 158 7.28 6.90 -1.11
N ASN A 159 7.25 6.15 -0.01
CA ASN A 159 8.44 5.81 0.77
C ASN A 159 9.06 4.48 0.34
N SER A 160 8.26 3.55 -0.17
CA SER A 160 8.70 2.22 -0.60
C SER A 160 8.84 2.15 -2.13
N LEU A 161 9.74 2.95 -2.69
CA LEU A 161 9.99 3.01 -4.13
C LEU A 161 11.15 2.09 -4.54
N ILE A 162 11.00 1.46 -5.71
CA ILE A 162 12.05 0.67 -6.36
C ILE A 162 12.14 1.03 -7.83
N ILE A 163 13.30 0.81 -8.43
CA ILE A 163 13.44 0.83 -9.89
C ILE A 163 13.26 -0.60 -10.38
N LYS A 164 12.35 -0.77 -11.33
CA LYS A 164 12.18 -2.03 -12.06
C LYS A 164 12.77 -1.86 -13.45
N THR A 165 13.64 -2.78 -13.83
CA THR A 165 14.25 -2.83 -15.16
C THR A 165 14.21 -4.26 -15.69
N ASN A 166 14.36 -4.42 -17.00
CA ASN A 166 14.45 -5.73 -17.65
C ASN A 166 15.87 -5.94 -18.17
N ILE A 167 16.42 -7.11 -17.92
CA ILE A 167 17.71 -7.54 -18.45
C ILE A 167 17.51 -8.76 -19.36
N SER A 168 18.19 -8.80 -20.50
CA SER A 168 18.19 -9.98 -21.37
C SER A 168 18.90 -11.15 -20.69
N GLU A 169 18.46 -12.38 -20.96
CA GLU A 169 19.10 -13.59 -20.44
C GLU A 169 20.62 -13.63 -20.73
N SER A 170 21.04 -13.16 -21.91
CA SER A 170 22.45 -13.06 -22.31
C SER A 170 23.32 -12.20 -21.39
N ASN A 171 22.71 -11.21 -20.73
CA ASN A 171 23.38 -10.26 -19.84
C ASN A 171 23.18 -10.60 -18.36
N LEU A 172 22.41 -11.65 -18.03
CA LEU A 172 22.09 -12.04 -16.66
C LEU A 172 23.34 -12.37 -15.83
N LYS A 173 24.40 -12.88 -16.45
CA LYS A 173 25.68 -13.17 -15.79
C LYS A 173 26.36 -11.94 -15.18
N ASN A 174 26.01 -10.74 -15.64
CA ASN A 174 26.61 -9.49 -15.19
C ASN A 174 25.87 -8.87 -14.00
N ILE A 175 24.81 -9.51 -13.50
CA ILE A 175 24.02 -9.02 -12.37
C ILE A 175 23.83 -10.10 -11.30
N SER A 176 23.94 -9.71 -10.03
CA SER A 176 23.75 -10.58 -8.87
C SER A 176 22.88 -9.92 -7.80
N LEU A 177 22.27 -10.73 -6.94
CA LEU A 177 21.57 -10.22 -5.75
C LEU A 177 22.53 -9.44 -4.84
N ASN A 178 22.02 -8.40 -4.20
CA ASN A 178 22.74 -7.45 -3.34
C ASN A 178 23.85 -6.65 -4.05
N GLN A 179 23.96 -6.74 -5.38
CA GLN A 179 24.90 -5.93 -6.14
C GLN A 179 24.48 -4.46 -6.11
N LYS A 180 25.46 -3.58 -5.91
CA LYS A 180 25.27 -2.14 -5.99
C LYS A 180 25.46 -1.65 -7.42
N LEU A 181 24.54 -0.80 -7.88
CA LEU A 181 24.49 -0.29 -9.24
C LEU A 181 24.26 1.21 -9.20
N ASP A 182 24.82 1.93 -10.17
CA ASP A 182 24.54 3.36 -10.30
C ASP A 182 23.17 3.54 -10.97
N ILE A 183 22.35 4.38 -10.36
CA ILE A 183 21.02 4.72 -10.85
C ILE A 183 20.89 6.22 -11.10
N GLU A 184 20.11 6.56 -12.10
CA GLU A 184 19.81 7.94 -12.45
C GLU A 184 18.31 8.08 -12.73
N ILE A 185 17.68 9.13 -12.20
CA ILE A 185 16.31 9.53 -12.58
C ILE A 185 16.45 10.93 -13.21
N PRO A 186 16.56 11.01 -14.56
CA PRO A 186 16.95 12.25 -15.23
C PRO A 186 15.98 13.41 -14.98
N SER A 187 14.68 13.12 -14.86
CA SER A 187 13.64 14.14 -14.62
C SER A 187 13.82 14.91 -13.32
N GLN A 188 14.57 14.36 -12.36
CA GLN A 188 14.84 14.98 -11.05
C GLN A 188 16.33 15.31 -10.86
N ASN A 189 17.17 15.12 -11.88
CA ASN A 189 18.64 15.15 -11.75
C ASN A 189 19.14 14.33 -10.54
N PHE A 190 18.47 13.21 -10.28
CA PHE A 190 18.75 12.37 -9.12
C PHE A 190 19.74 11.27 -9.51
N PHE A 191 20.83 11.19 -8.75
CA PHE A 191 21.88 10.19 -8.90
C PHE A 191 22.11 9.51 -7.56
N SER A 192 22.12 8.18 -7.54
CA SER A 192 22.37 7.41 -6.33
C SER A 192 22.91 6.02 -6.65
N GLN A 193 23.33 5.30 -5.62
CA GLN A 193 23.57 3.86 -5.71
C GLN A 193 22.31 3.12 -5.26
N GLY A 194 21.84 2.20 -6.10
CA GLY A 194 20.78 1.26 -5.76
C GLY A 194 21.34 -0.13 -5.48
N GLU A 195 20.55 -0.98 -4.84
CA GLU A 195 20.89 -2.37 -4.53
C GLU A 195 19.90 -3.34 -5.18
N VAL A 196 20.41 -4.37 -5.84
CA VAL A 196 19.56 -5.41 -6.46
C VAL A 196 18.94 -6.28 -5.38
N ILE A 197 17.63 -6.18 -5.21
CA ILE A 197 16.89 -6.92 -4.18
C ILE A 197 16.14 -8.14 -4.73
N ALA A 198 15.90 -8.20 -6.04
CA ALA A 198 15.24 -9.34 -6.67
C ALA A 198 15.60 -9.45 -8.15
N ILE A 199 15.75 -10.69 -8.61
CA ILE A 199 15.92 -11.06 -10.01
C ILE A 199 15.01 -12.27 -10.26
N PHE A 200 14.09 -12.18 -11.22
CA PHE A 200 13.18 -13.28 -11.55
C PHE A 200 12.77 -13.26 -13.03
N PRO A 201 12.37 -14.41 -13.61
CA PRO A 201 11.98 -14.48 -15.02
C PRO A 201 10.80 -13.57 -15.33
N ASN A 202 10.83 -12.88 -16.47
CA ASN A 202 9.70 -12.09 -16.95
C ASN A 202 8.68 -12.99 -17.67
N TYR A 203 7.76 -13.59 -16.91
CA TYR A 203 6.73 -14.49 -17.44
C TYR A 203 5.71 -13.84 -18.40
N GLN A 204 5.64 -12.51 -18.45
CA GLN A 204 4.69 -11.78 -19.30
C GLN A 204 5.27 -11.41 -20.67
N SER A 205 6.58 -11.58 -20.86
CA SER A 205 7.26 -11.23 -22.11
C SER A 205 7.78 -12.47 -22.82
N ASN A 206 7.59 -12.53 -24.14
CA ASN A 206 8.21 -13.54 -25.01
C ASN A 206 9.70 -13.27 -25.27
N SER A 207 10.28 -12.24 -24.66
CA SER A 207 11.60 -11.70 -25.01
C SER A 207 12.80 -12.33 -24.27
N HIS A 208 12.65 -13.49 -23.63
CA HIS A 208 13.72 -14.14 -22.84
C HIS A 208 14.45 -13.15 -21.92
N SER A 209 13.68 -12.43 -21.09
CA SER A 209 14.20 -11.40 -20.18
C SER A 209 13.88 -11.71 -18.72
N PHE A 210 14.66 -11.11 -17.83
CA PHE A 210 14.49 -11.17 -16.39
C PHE A 210 14.14 -9.78 -15.86
N VAL A 211 13.22 -9.74 -14.91
CA VAL A 211 12.89 -8.52 -14.16
C VAL A 211 13.89 -8.39 -13.03
N VAL A 212 14.48 -7.20 -12.91
CA VAL A 212 15.37 -6.81 -11.81
C VAL A 212 14.68 -5.71 -11.02
N LYS A 213 14.58 -5.88 -9.71
CA LYS A 213 14.14 -4.83 -8.78
C LYS A 213 15.32 -4.28 -8.01
N ILE A 214 15.44 -2.96 -8.00
CA ILE A 214 16.54 -2.23 -7.38
C ILE A 214 15.97 -1.30 -6.31
N ALA A 215 16.36 -1.53 -5.07
CA ALA A 215 16.04 -0.63 -3.96
C ALA A 215 16.96 0.59 -3.99
N PHE A 216 16.44 1.75 -3.65
CA PHE A 216 17.22 2.97 -3.54
C PHE A 216 16.63 3.92 -2.51
N ASP A 217 17.49 4.76 -1.92
CA ASP A 217 17.04 5.81 -1.02
C ASP A 217 16.79 7.10 -1.81
N LYS A 218 15.52 7.48 -1.95
CA LYS A 218 15.11 8.72 -2.61
C LYS A 218 15.50 9.98 -1.83
N LYS A 219 15.86 9.88 -0.54
CA LYS A 219 16.12 11.00 0.37
C LYS A 219 14.94 12.01 0.33
N ASP A 220 15.26 13.30 0.27
CA ASP A 220 14.28 14.39 0.19
C ASP A 220 13.77 14.68 -1.23
N TYR A 221 14.15 13.87 -2.23
CA TYR A 221 13.70 14.07 -3.60
C TYR A 221 12.22 13.65 -3.76
N ASN A 222 11.50 14.44 -4.55
CA ASN A 222 10.13 14.16 -4.97
C ASN A 222 10.13 13.19 -6.17
N ILE A 223 10.38 11.93 -5.86
CA ILE A 223 10.34 10.84 -6.85
C ILE A 223 8.96 10.18 -6.78
N TYR A 224 8.36 10.00 -7.95
CA TYR A 224 7.04 9.42 -8.09
C TYR A 224 7.11 8.11 -8.89
N PRO A 225 6.18 7.17 -8.66
CA PRO A 225 6.00 6.03 -9.55
C PRO A 225 5.78 6.46 -11.01
N ALA A 226 6.10 5.58 -11.94
CA ALA A 226 6.11 5.78 -13.39
C ALA A 226 7.20 6.74 -13.92
N MET A 227 8.07 7.30 -13.07
CA MET A 227 9.25 8.03 -13.54
C MET A 227 10.22 7.08 -14.27
N TYR A 228 10.79 7.57 -15.37
CA TYR A 228 11.86 6.87 -16.09
C TYR A 228 13.17 6.93 -15.29
N ALA A 229 13.86 5.81 -15.24
CA ALA A 229 15.15 5.66 -14.58
C ALA A 229 16.15 4.96 -15.51
N LYS A 230 17.42 5.23 -15.31
CA LYS A 230 18.54 4.54 -15.96
C LYS A 230 19.30 3.75 -14.90
N VAL A 231 19.70 2.55 -15.25
CA VAL A 231 20.51 1.67 -14.39
C VAL A 231 21.80 1.33 -15.13
N LYS A 232 22.94 1.59 -14.52
CA LYS A 232 24.25 1.28 -15.09
C LYS A 232 24.85 0.07 -14.37
N ILE A 233 25.07 -0.99 -15.14
CA ILE A 233 25.73 -2.21 -14.70
C ILE A 233 27.15 -2.21 -15.26
N TYR A 234 28.14 -2.03 -14.39
CA TYR A 234 29.53 -2.12 -14.80
C TYR A 234 29.86 -3.56 -15.16
N LEU A 235 30.36 -3.75 -16.37
CA LEU A 235 30.83 -5.05 -16.83
C LEU A 235 32.23 -5.21 -16.26
N ASP A 236 32.50 -6.34 -15.61
CA ASP A 236 33.88 -6.70 -15.34
C ASP A 236 34.60 -6.79 -16.68
N ASN A 237 35.60 -5.92 -16.86
CA ASN A 237 36.56 -6.06 -17.93
C ASN A 237 37.30 -7.38 -17.66
N GLN A 238 36.76 -8.48 -18.17
CA GLN A 238 37.49 -9.72 -18.35
C GLN A 238 38.61 -9.38 -19.35
N ASN A 239 39.74 -8.94 -18.83
CA ASN A 239 41.00 -9.11 -19.50
C ASN A 239 41.22 -10.63 -19.61
N GLU A 240 41.47 -11.06 -20.84
CA GLU A 240 41.85 -12.40 -21.33
C GLU A 240 40.70 -13.33 -21.78
#